data_AF-A0A2N3I8D7-F1
#
_entry.id   AF-A0A2N3I8D7-F1
#
_cell.length_a   1.000
_cell.length_b   1.000
_cell.length_c   1.000
_cell.angle_alpha   90.00
_cell.angle_beta   90.00
_cell.angle_gamma   90.00
#
_symmetry.space_group_name_H-M   'P 1'
#
loop_
_entity.id
_entity.type
_entity.pdbx_description
1 polymer ?
#
loop_
_entity_poly.entity_id
_entity_poly.type
_entity_poly.pdbx_seq_one_letter_code
_entity_poly.pdbx_strand_id
1 'polypeptide(L)'
;MKRNIIAVGALLFFSAVLFSCSDNSDNNPEKGLSLEQSLKEKTVSLSTAVDEITSSKGFDIITMNDPTTKTGVEGEDDTRFSANITLDDVKGVYEYSAAIPAATTETKMGYNSKFEKTGDSENFVVKLPKEKAGNPWKLYMAEDGDSALVNDFVITTTQYNYSFSAGEGFSFDYLLNSAIEVDSVPAGELFVDWSINNNLNFEYESKFSFTDDYSVGIKFSHGDTVSYAYNLKNGEDVLFKEEMQFTKGDSTNSRAYEYKLTIGIIEIVKNSTSDSYMVYRDGVLEEGAVIEVINNSGESTEADAVFCRKGRDLKITFADDSVVVLSELLGQDTRDKMAEIFSSMYDMYFVNHVVNKVAHEAYYMNQAGS
;
A
#
# COMPACT_ATOMS: atom_id res chain seq x y z
N MET A 1 -18.14 16.71 8.74
CA MET A 1 -18.14 17.78 7.71
C MET A 1 -17.60 17.18 6.44
N LYS A 2 -18.28 17.31 5.30
CA LYS A 2 -17.69 16.91 4.01
C LYS A 2 -16.48 17.81 3.75
N ARG A 3 -15.30 17.21 3.62
CA ARG A 3 -14.08 17.92 3.29
C ARG A 3 -14.15 18.39 1.84
N ASN A 4 -14.08 19.71 1.64
CA ASN A 4 -13.46 20.28 0.45
C ASN A 4 -11.95 20.31 0.75
N ILE A 5 -11.31 19.15 0.76
CA ILE A 5 -9.86 19.09 0.85
C ILE A 5 -9.32 19.01 -0.55
N ILE A 6 -8.62 20.07 -0.93
CA ILE A 6 -7.69 20.03 -2.03
C ILE A 6 -6.48 19.26 -1.49
N ALA A 7 -6.43 17.96 -1.76
CA ALA A 7 -5.19 17.20 -1.65
C ALA A 7 -4.22 17.78 -2.68
N VAL A 8 -3.26 18.58 -2.22
CA VAL A 8 -2.15 19.09 -3.05
C VAL A 8 -0.97 18.09 -3.04
N GLY A 9 -1.07 16.99 -2.27
CA GLY A 9 -0.30 15.79 -2.53
C GLY A 9 -0.87 15.11 -3.76
N ALA A 10 -0.01 14.83 -4.74
CA ALA A 10 -0.35 14.29 -6.06
C ALA A 10 -1.65 13.49 -6.06
N LEU A 11 -2.68 14.00 -6.74
CA LEU A 11 -3.83 13.21 -7.18
C LEU A 11 -3.27 12.05 -8.00
N LEU A 12 -3.01 10.93 -7.34
CA LEU A 12 -2.51 9.72 -7.96
C LEU A 12 -3.67 9.15 -8.75
N PHE A 13 -3.60 9.35 -10.07
CA PHE A 13 -4.53 8.76 -11.02
C PHE A 13 -4.38 7.23 -10.99
N PHE A 14 -5.07 6.58 -10.05
CA PHE A 14 -5.45 5.18 -10.15
C PHE A 14 -6.60 4.95 -11.14
N SER A 15 -7.18 6.02 -11.71
CA SER A 15 -8.18 5.92 -12.77
C SER A 15 -7.57 6.20 -14.14
N ALA A 16 -7.85 5.25 -15.03
CA ALA A 16 -7.59 5.18 -16.46
C ALA A 16 -7.48 6.54 -17.17
N VAL A 17 -6.32 6.83 -17.73
CA VAL A 17 -5.99 6.74 -19.17
C VAL A 17 -4.50 7.05 -19.29
N LEU A 18 -3.67 6.02 -19.48
CA LEU A 18 -2.39 6.19 -20.18
C LEU A 18 -2.28 5.05 -21.20
N PHE A 19 -3.20 5.08 -22.16
CA PHE A 19 -2.89 4.55 -23.49
C PHE A 19 -1.89 5.52 -24.11
N SER A 20 -0.66 5.04 -24.28
CA SER A 20 0.26 5.40 -25.35
C SER A 20 0.46 6.91 -25.58
N CYS A 21 1.48 7.49 -24.93
CA CYS A 21 2.39 8.27 -25.76
C CYS A 21 3.10 7.23 -26.61
N SER A 22 2.58 6.97 -27.82
CA SER A 22 3.33 6.20 -28.77
C SER A 22 4.63 6.97 -28.95
N ASP A 23 5.73 6.40 -28.46
CA ASP A 23 7.02 6.89 -28.87
C ASP A 23 7.14 6.47 -30.33
N ASN A 24 6.63 7.33 -31.21
CA ASN A 24 6.69 7.22 -32.66
C ASN A 24 8.13 7.41 -33.16
N SER A 25 9.12 7.28 -32.28
CA SER A 25 10.51 7.17 -32.64
C SER A 25 10.69 5.83 -33.37
N ASP A 26 11.28 5.89 -34.56
CA ASP A 26 11.63 4.73 -35.40
C ASP A 26 12.65 3.78 -34.73
N ASN A 27 12.99 4.02 -33.46
CA ASN A 27 13.98 3.32 -32.67
C ASN A 27 13.39 2.63 -31.43
N ASN A 28 12.08 2.34 -31.37
CA ASN A 28 11.57 1.45 -30.32
C ASN A 28 12.11 0.02 -30.56
N PRO A 29 13.06 -0.49 -29.74
CA PRO A 29 13.66 -1.81 -29.92
C PRO A 29 12.61 -2.94 -29.84
N GLU A 30 11.41 -2.66 -29.33
CA GLU A 30 10.33 -3.62 -29.11
C GLU A 30 9.46 -3.88 -30.36
N LYS A 31 9.53 -3.03 -31.40
CA LYS A 31 8.77 -3.23 -32.65
C LYS A 31 9.14 -4.51 -33.41
N GLY A 32 10.30 -5.11 -33.12
CA GLY A 32 10.80 -6.32 -33.78
C GLY A 32 10.55 -7.62 -33.01
N LEU A 33 10.05 -7.57 -31.77
CA LEU A 33 9.89 -8.75 -30.92
C LEU A 33 8.56 -9.45 -31.16
N SER A 34 8.52 -10.77 -30.96
CA SER A 34 7.25 -11.49 -30.81
C SER A 34 6.58 -11.12 -29.48
N LEU A 35 5.28 -11.42 -29.34
CA LEU A 35 4.57 -11.22 -28.07
C LEU A 35 5.20 -12.05 -26.94
N GLU A 36 5.62 -13.29 -27.23
CA GLU A 36 6.33 -14.15 -26.28
C GLU A 36 7.65 -13.52 -25.82
N GLN A 37 8.46 -12.99 -26.75
CA GLN A 37 9.72 -12.32 -26.43
C GLN A 37 9.51 -11.06 -25.60
N SER A 38 8.53 -10.24 -25.99
CA SER A 38 8.15 -9.03 -25.24
C SER A 38 7.74 -9.39 -23.81
N LEU A 39 6.93 -10.43 -23.64
CA LEU A 39 6.50 -10.89 -22.33
C LEU A 39 7.66 -11.37 -21.47
N LYS A 40 8.57 -12.18 -22.03
CA LYS A 40 9.79 -12.64 -21.36
C LYS A 40 10.64 -11.46 -20.87
N GLU A 41 10.90 -10.48 -21.74
CA GLU A 41 11.68 -9.30 -21.38
C GLU A 41 11.01 -8.50 -20.25
N LYS A 42 9.70 -8.24 -20.35
CA LYS A 42 8.98 -7.48 -19.32
C LYS A 42 8.86 -8.23 -17.99
N THR A 43 8.75 -9.56 -18.00
CA THR A 43 8.83 -10.34 -16.76
C THR A 43 10.21 -10.30 -16.12
N VAL A 44 11.29 -10.28 -16.91
CA VAL A 44 12.64 -10.10 -16.37
C VAL A 44 12.78 -8.71 -15.73
N SER A 45 12.33 -7.65 -16.40
CA SER A 45 12.33 -6.29 -15.83
C SER A 45 11.53 -6.22 -14.53
N LEU A 46 10.37 -6.89 -14.46
CA LEU A 46 9.57 -6.98 -13.25
C LEU A 46 10.31 -7.72 -12.13
N SER A 47 10.92 -8.88 -12.42
CA SER A 47 11.70 -9.64 -11.44
C SER A 47 12.88 -8.82 -10.90
N THR A 48 13.62 -8.12 -11.76
CA THR A 48 14.71 -7.23 -11.33
C THR A 48 14.20 -6.14 -10.38
N ALA A 49 13.09 -5.47 -10.71
CA ALA A 49 12.52 -4.46 -9.84
C ALA A 49 12.08 -5.03 -8.49
N VAL A 50 11.48 -6.23 -8.47
CA VAL A 50 11.11 -6.93 -7.24
C VAL A 50 12.33 -7.25 -6.39
N ASP A 51 13.43 -7.71 -6.98
CA ASP A 51 14.68 -7.98 -6.28
C ASP A 51 15.32 -6.71 -5.70
N GLU A 52 15.32 -5.61 -6.44
CA GLU A 52 15.83 -4.31 -5.99
C GLU A 52 14.97 -3.75 -4.84
N ILE A 53 13.64 -3.78 -4.98
CA ILE A 53 12.71 -3.39 -3.92
C ILE A 53 12.95 -4.23 -2.66
N THR A 54 12.97 -5.55 -2.76
CA THR A 54 13.12 -6.43 -1.59
C THR A 54 14.48 -6.34 -0.91
N SER A 55 15.48 -5.77 -1.58
CA SER A 55 16.80 -5.49 -1.00
C SER A 55 16.90 -4.09 -0.36
N SER A 56 15.84 -3.28 -0.45
CA SER A 56 15.84 -1.89 0.01
C SER A 56 15.45 -1.74 1.49
N LYS A 57 15.93 -0.67 2.14
CA LYS A 57 15.49 -0.29 3.49
C LYS A 57 13.98 0.00 3.55
N GLY A 58 13.41 0.51 2.45
CA GLY A 58 11.97 0.77 2.36
C GLY A 58 11.15 -0.50 2.48
N PHE A 59 11.63 -1.61 1.91
CA PHE A 59 10.98 -2.90 2.00
C PHE A 59 10.96 -3.41 3.44
N ASP A 60 12.09 -3.37 4.14
CA ASP A 60 12.18 -3.73 5.56
C ASP A 60 11.17 -2.97 6.43
N ILE A 61 10.83 -1.72 6.06
CA ILE A 61 9.85 -0.89 6.78
C ILE A 61 8.41 -1.29 6.49
N ILE A 62 8.05 -1.45 5.22
CA ILE A 62 6.66 -1.79 4.88
C ILE A 62 6.30 -3.21 5.29
N THR A 63 7.26 -4.15 5.27
CA THR A 63 7.05 -5.54 5.67
C THR A 63 7.29 -5.81 7.16
N MET A 64 7.54 -4.77 7.96
CA MET A 64 7.62 -4.90 9.41
C MET A 64 6.39 -5.65 9.92
N ASN A 65 6.62 -6.82 10.51
CA ASN A 65 5.58 -7.63 11.11
C ASN A 65 6.05 -8.13 12.48
N ASP A 66 5.08 -8.43 13.35
CA ASP A 66 5.34 -9.17 14.58
C ASP A 66 4.86 -10.62 14.39
N PRO A 67 5.75 -11.61 14.30
CA PRO A 67 5.35 -13.01 14.20
C PRO A 67 4.60 -13.52 15.46
N THR A 68 4.61 -12.79 16.58
CA THR A 68 4.01 -13.22 17.86
C THR A 68 2.56 -12.79 18.08
N THR A 69 1.95 -12.04 17.17
CA THR A 69 0.55 -11.58 17.32
C THR A 69 -0.50 -12.47 16.63
N LYS A 70 -0.11 -13.61 16.02
CA LYS A 70 -1.09 -14.64 15.58
C LYS A 70 -1.80 -15.36 16.74
N THR A 71 -1.34 -15.20 17.98
CA THR A 71 -2.14 -15.53 19.15
C THR A 71 -2.75 -14.24 19.68
N GLY A 72 -3.91 -13.88 19.11
CA GLY A 72 -4.74 -12.83 19.66
C GLY A 72 -4.98 -13.08 21.14
N VAL A 73 -4.47 -12.20 21.99
CA VAL A 73 -5.18 -11.90 23.22
C VAL A 73 -6.36 -11.04 22.77
N GLU A 74 -7.44 -11.71 22.38
CA GLU A 74 -8.77 -11.13 22.43
C GLU A 74 -8.99 -10.65 23.87
N GLY A 75 -8.96 -9.33 24.08
CA GLY A 75 -9.20 -8.78 25.40
C GLY A 75 -8.35 -7.57 25.72
N GLU A 76 -8.46 -6.54 24.91
CA GLU A 76 -8.72 -5.20 25.45
C GLU A 76 -9.36 -4.42 24.31
N ASP A 77 -10.66 -4.19 24.47
CA ASP A 77 -11.48 -3.35 23.61
C ASP A 77 -10.73 -2.03 23.39
N ASP A 78 -10.18 -1.84 22.19
CA ASP A 78 -9.37 -0.68 21.85
C ASP A 78 -10.30 0.52 21.64
N THR A 79 -10.86 1.00 22.74
CA THR A 79 -11.71 2.19 22.82
C THR A 79 -10.94 3.49 22.50
N ARG A 80 -9.67 3.41 22.07
CA ARG A 80 -8.84 4.57 21.66
C ARG A 80 -9.27 5.18 20.33
N PHE A 81 -10.20 4.58 19.60
CA PHE A 81 -10.60 5.00 18.26
C PHE A 81 -11.67 6.10 18.18
N SER A 82 -11.97 6.85 19.25
CA SER A 82 -13.00 7.92 19.22
C SER A 82 -12.42 9.34 19.19
N ALA A 83 -11.37 9.57 18.39
CA ALA A 83 -10.73 10.88 18.27
C ALA A 83 -10.84 11.45 16.85
N ASN A 84 -10.83 12.78 16.76
CA ASN A 84 -10.58 13.52 15.54
C ASN A 84 -9.26 14.26 15.72
N ILE A 85 -8.22 13.80 15.05
CA ILE A 85 -6.85 14.33 15.16
C ILE A 85 -6.41 14.78 13.77
N THR A 86 -6.06 16.04 13.64
CA THR A 86 -5.52 16.63 12.42
C THR A 86 -4.04 16.95 12.59
N LEU A 87 -3.35 17.23 11.48
CA LEU A 87 -1.95 17.67 11.52
C LEU A 87 -1.73 18.87 12.45
N ASP A 88 -2.64 19.85 12.47
CA ASP A 88 -2.51 21.02 13.35
C ASP A 88 -2.53 20.67 14.84
N ASP A 89 -3.19 19.57 15.20
CA ASP A 89 -3.24 19.12 16.60
C ASP A 89 -1.95 18.42 17.04
N VAL A 90 -1.15 17.90 16.09
CA VAL A 90 0.04 17.07 16.38
C VAL A 90 1.34 17.63 15.84
N LYS A 91 1.35 18.70 15.04
CA LYS A 91 2.58 19.24 14.45
C LYS A 91 3.63 19.63 15.51
N GLY A 92 4.90 19.42 15.18
CA GLY A 92 6.02 19.53 16.10
C GLY A 92 7.05 18.42 15.90
N VAL A 93 8.17 18.52 16.62
CA VAL A 93 9.21 17.50 16.68
C VAL A 93 9.10 16.74 17.99
N TYR A 94 8.95 15.42 17.92
CA TYR A 94 8.80 14.52 19.05
C TYR A 94 9.91 13.49 19.05
N GLU A 95 10.64 13.37 20.16
CA GLU A 95 11.76 12.45 20.30
C GLU A 95 11.48 11.42 21.39
N TYR A 96 11.77 10.16 21.07
CA TYR A 96 11.68 9.07 22.04
C TYR A 96 12.66 9.29 23.19
N SER A 97 12.20 8.99 24.40
CA SER A 97 12.97 9.01 25.63
C SER A 97 12.79 7.68 26.37
N ALA A 98 13.90 7.03 26.72
CA ALA A 98 13.89 5.79 27.49
C ALA A 98 13.35 6.01 28.92
N ALA A 99 13.67 7.18 29.51
CA ALA A 99 13.11 7.62 30.77
C ALA A 99 11.65 8.08 30.55
N ILE A 100 10.79 7.88 31.56
CA ILE A 100 9.50 8.59 31.56
C ILE A 100 9.82 10.08 31.71
N PRO A 101 9.46 10.94 30.74
CA PRO A 101 9.75 12.36 30.80
C PRO A 101 9.23 12.96 32.12
N ALA A 102 10.01 13.83 32.77
CA ALA A 102 9.56 14.44 34.03
C ALA A 102 8.23 15.20 33.86
N ALA A 103 7.97 15.74 32.66
CA ALA A 103 6.73 16.43 32.29
C ALA A 103 5.47 15.53 32.25
N THR A 104 5.62 14.20 32.19
CA THR A 104 4.49 13.25 32.17
C THR A 104 4.21 12.64 33.56
N THR A 105 5.07 12.91 34.55
CA THR A 105 4.90 12.41 35.93
C THR A 105 3.79 13.14 36.71
N GLU A 106 3.36 14.32 36.26
CA GLU A 106 2.12 14.95 36.70
C GLU A 106 0.98 14.46 35.82
N THR A 107 0.33 13.39 36.24
CA THR A 107 -0.84 12.78 35.59
C THR A 107 -1.92 13.81 35.27
N LYS A 108 -1.89 14.33 34.04
CA LYS A 108 -3.09 14.81 33.35
C LYS A 108 -3.55 13.66 32.46
N MET A 109 -4.54 12.89 32.94
CA MET A 109 -5.23 11.79 32.24
C MET A 109 -4.60 10.37 32.26
N GLY A 110 -3.50 10.12 32.97
CA GLY A 110 -3.00 8.73 33.17
C GLY A 110 -2.24 8.10 32.00
N TYR A 111 -1.81 8.90 31.01
CA TYR A 111 -1.01 8.44 29.87
C TYR A 111 0.49 8.59 30.14
N ASN A 112 1.23 7.49 30.19
CA ASN A 112 2.68 7.49 30.22
C ASN A 112 3.21 7.67 28.79
N SER A 113 3.45 8.92 28.37
CA SER A 113 4.12 9.15 27.08
C SER A 113 5.60 8.79 27.16
N LYS A 114 6.11 8.21 26.06
CA LYS A 114 7.54 7.90 25.85
C LYS A 114 8.21 8.90 24.91
N PHE A 115 7.49 9.94 24.53
CA PHE A 115 7.94 10.96 23.60
C PHE A 115 7.95 12.33 24.29
N GLU A 116 8.96 13.14 23.97
CA GLU A 116 9.05 14.53 24.40
C GLU A 116 8.96 15.43 23.18
N LYS A 117 8.16 16.50 23.25
CA LYS A 117 8.18 17.54 22.23
C LYS A 117 9.46 18.37 22.39
N THR A 118 10.38 18.27 21.44
CA THR A 118 11.71 18.92 21.48
C THR A 118 11.81 20.16 20.60
N GLY A 119 10.82 20.40 19.73
CA GLY A 119 10.80 21.57 18.85
C GLY A 119 9.47 21.79 18.15
N ASP A 120 9.33 22.99 17.58
CA ASP A 120 8.21 23.35 16.71
C ASP A 120 8.50 22.99 15.25
N SER A 121 7.44 22.62 14.52
CA SER A 121 7.48 22.25 13.11
C SER A 121 6.08 22.41 12.53
N GLU A 122 5.97 22.75 11.24
CA GLU A 122 4.69 22.70 10.53
C GLU A 122 4.27 21.26 10.17
N ASN A 123 5.21 20.32 10.26
CA ASN A 123 4.99 18.89 10.06
C ASN A 123 4.94 18.16 11.41
N PHE A 124 4.36 16.96 11.42
CA PHE A 124 4.49 16.04 12.54
C PHE A 124 5.75 15.19 12.34
N VAL A 125 6.79 15.44 13.15
CA VAL A 125 8.09 14.79 13.05
C VAL A 125 8.31 13.91 14.26
N VAL A 126 8.50 12.61 14.05
CA VAL A 126 8.80 11.64 15.11
C VAL A 126 10.21 11.12 14.91
N LYS A 127 11.00 11.11 15.98
CA LYS A 127 12.32 10.47 16.01
C LYS A 127 12.36 9.43 17.11
N LEU A 128 12.76 8.22 16.78
CA LEU A 128 12.85 7.09 17.70
C LEU A 128 13.98 6.15 17.30
N PRO A 129 14.41 5.22 18.17
CA PRO A 129 15.38 4.21 17.80
C PRO A 129 14.79 3.21 16.81
N LYS A 130 15.53 2.81 15.78
CA LYS A 130 15.10 1.80 14.81
C LYS A 130 14.73 0.47 15.47
N GLU A 131 15.40 0.10 16.56
CA GLU A 131 15.11 -1.11 17.34
C GLU A 131 13.69 -1.08 17.93
N LYS A 132 13.23 0.11 18.34
CA LYS A 132 11.88 0.34 18.86
C LYS A 132 10.87 0.54 17.73
N ALA A 133 11.26 1.16 16.61
CA ALA A 133 10.41 1.31 15.43
C ALA A 133 10.02 -0.05 14.81
N GLY A 134 11.00 -0.96 14.69
CA GLY A 134 10.76 -2.32 14.19
C GLY A 134 10.01 -3.23 15.16
N ASN A 135 9.87 -2.82 16.43
CA ASN A 135 9.14 -3.56 17.46
C ASN A 135 8.26 -2.59 18.28
N PRO A 136 7.16 -2.06 17.71
CA PRO A 136 6.39 -0.99 18.35
C PRO A 136 5.83 -1.33 19.74
N TRP A 137 5.62 -2.61 20.06
CA TRP A 137 5.26 -3.04 21.41
C TRP A 137 6.36 -2.69 22.45
N LYS A 138 7.63 -2.74 22.05
CA LYS A 138 8.78 -2.41 22.91
C LYS A 138 8.93 -0.92 23.20
N LEU A 139 8.20 -0.03 22.51
CA LEU A 139 8.22 1.41 22.79
C LEU A 139 7.97 1.74 24.27
N TYR A 140 7.18 0.92 24.96
CA TYR A 140 6.79 1.18 26.36
C TYR A 140 7.45 0.22 27.35
N MET A 141 8.31 -0.67 26.86
CA MET A 141 9.07 -1.60 27.69
C MET A 141 10.48 -1.03 27.90
N ALA A 142 10.89 -0.96 29.18
CA ALA A 142 12.28 -0.68 29.51
C ALA A 142 13.11 -1.95 29.34
N GLU A 143 14.17 -1.87 28.54
CA GLU A 143 15.11 -2.97 28.31
C GLU A 143 16.54 -2.55 28.69
N ASP A 144 17.35 -3.55 29.06
CA ASP A 144 18.77 -3.34 29.33
C ASP A 144 19.45 -2.80 28.07
N GLY A 145 20.12 -1.65 28.18
CA GLY A 145 20.78 -0.99 27.05
C GLY A 145 19.95 0.11 26.38
N ASP A 146 18.68 0.32 26.76
CA ASP A 146 17.84 1.39 26.20
C ASP A 146 18.47 2.78 26.33
N SER A 147 19.29 3.00 27.37
CA SER A 147 20.02 4.26 27.57
C SER A 147 21.09 4.55 26.51
N ALA A 148 21.48 3.56 25.71
CA ALA A 148 22.45 3.71 24.62
C ALA A 148 21.79 3.81 23.24
N LEU A 149 20.46 3.66 23.16
CA LEU A 149 19.72 3.82 21.91
C LEU A 149 19.80 5.27 21.44
N VAL A 150 19.82 5.43 20.13
CA VAL A 150 19.82 6.73 19.44
C VAL A 150 18.56 6.85 18.61
N ASN A 151 18.04 8.07 18.46
CA ASN A 151 16.84 8.33 17.66
C ASN A 151 17.20 8.42 16.17
N ASP A 152 17.56 7.29 15.57
CA ASP A 152 18.04 7.12 14.20
C ASP A 152 16.96 6.73 13.19
N PHE A 153 15.72 6.56 13.63
CA PHE A 153 14.55 6.37 12.77
C PHE A 153 13.70 7.64 12.82
N VAL A 154 13.53 8.31 11.68
CA VAL A 154 12.82 9.59 11.58
C VAL A 154 11.63 9.46 10.63
N ILE A 155 10.47 9.94 11.09
CA ILE A 155 9.22 10.00 10.34
C ILE A 155 8.85 11.47 10.22
N THR A 156 8.64 11.95 9.01
CA THR A 156 8.16 13.31 8.76
C THR A 156 6.82 13.24 8.03
N THR A 157 5.75 13.52 8.76
CA THR A 157 4.38 13.50 8.26
C THR A 157 3.93 14.90 7.87
N THR A 158 3.60 15.06 6.58
CA THR A 158 3.18 16.34 5.97
C THR A 158 1.66 16.43 5.78
N GLN A 159 0.97 15.29 5.82
CA GLN A 159 -0.49 15.21 5.85
C GLN A 159 -0.90 14.20 6.91
N TYR A 160 -1.74 14.64 7.85
CA TYR A 160 -2.31 13.78 8.87
C TYR A 160 -3.77 14.15 9.12
N ASN A 161 -4.64 13.15 9.04
CA ASN A 161 -6.02 13.21 9.51
C ASN A 161 -6.41 11.82 9.99
N TYR A 162 -6.90 11.75 11.21
CA TYR A 162 -7.56 10.59 11.76
C TYR A 162 -8.92 11.06 12.26
N SER A 163 -10.00 10.70 11.56
CA SER A 163 -11.35 11.10 11.92
C SER A 163 -12.26 9.89 12.07
N PHE A 164 -12.99 9.88 13.18
CA PHE A 164 -13.91 8.81 13.53
C PHE A 164 -15.28 9.37 13.92
N SER A 165 -16.36 8.69 13.56
CA SER A 165 -17.70 8.98 14.07
C SER A 165 -18.52 7.70 14.26
N ALA A 166 -19.12 7.57 15.45
CA ALA A 166 -20.02 6.48 15.83
C ALA A 166 -21.36 6.99 16.39
N GLY A 167 -22.43 6.23 16.12
CA GLY A 167 -23.84 6.63 16.06
C GLY A 167 -24.44 6.21 14.69
N GLU A 168 -25.77 6.16 14.50
CA GLU A 168 -26.38 5.54 13.29
C GLU A 168 -25.83 6.13 11.96
N GLY A 169 -24.97 5.36 11.29
CA GLY A 169 -24.32 5.69 10.02
C GLY A 169 -22.80 5.93 10.12
N PHE A 170 -22.05 4.96 10.65
CA PHE A 170 -20.60 5.03 10.90
C PHE A 170 -19.78 5.68 9.76
N SER A 171 -18.90 6.63 10.11
CA SER A 171 -17.97 7.25 9.17
C SER A 171 -16.54 7.28 9.72
N PHE A 172 -15.58 7.02 8.84
CA PHE A 172 -14.16 7.06 9.12
C PHE A 172 -13.46 7.77 7.96
N ASP A 173 -12.50 8.64 8.26
CA ASP A 173 -11.70 9.33 7.26
C ASP A 173 -10.26 9.44 7.75
N TYR A 174 -9.34 8.85 6.99
CA TYR A 174 -7.93 8.76 7.32
C TYR A 174 -7.07 9.19 6.14
N LEU A 175 -6.15 10.11 6.40
CA LEU A 175 -5.18 10.57 5.40
C LEU A 175 -3.81 10.65 6.05
N LEU A 176 -2.82 10.04 5.42
CA LEU A 176 -1.43 10.05 5.84
C LEU A 176 -0.52 10.29 4.63
N ASN A 177 0.42 11.21 4.78
CA ASN A 177 1.61 11.23 3.95
C ASN A 177 2.86 11.40 4.83
N SER A 178 3.75 10.40 4.83
CA SER A 178 4.93 10.33 5.68
C SER A 178 6.19 9.93 4.92
N ALA A 179 7.20 10.80 4.95
CA ALA A 179 8.56 10.45 4.57
C ALA A 179 9.29 9.75 5.72
N ILE A 180 10.12 8.75 5.40
CA ILE A 180 10.82 7.91 6.37
C ILE A 180 12.33 7.94 6.09
N GLU A 181 13.12 8.07 7.15
CA GLU A 181 14.57 8.09 7.12
C GLU A 181 15.11 7.14 8.22
N VAL A 182 16.15 6.37 7.89
CA VAL A 182 16.81 5.42 8.81
C VAL A 182 18.32 5.63 8.75
N ASP A 183 18.93 5.91 9.90
CA ASP A 183 20.34 6.26 10.04
C ASP A 183 20.73 7.46 9.16
N SER A 184 19.87 8.49 9.13
CA SER A 184 20.04 9.67 8.26
C SER A 184 20.06 9.38 6.75
N VAL A 185 19.53 8.23 6.33
CA VAL A 185 19.37 7.84 4.93
C VAL A 185 17.88 7.74 4.60
N PRO A 186 17.38 8.45 3.57
CA PRO A 186 16.00 8.30 3.11
C PRO A 186 15.68 6.83 2.81
N ALA A 187 14.52 6.37 3.26
CA ALA A 187 14.05 4.99 3.06
C ALA A 187 12.78 4.91 2.21
N GLY A 188 12.08 6.03 2.03
CA GLY A 188 10.93 6.16 1.14
C GLY A 188 9.83 7.05 1.71
N GLU A 189 8.71 7.11 1.01
CA GLU A 189 7.52 7.88 1.39
C GLU A 189 6.28 6.99 1.33
N LEU A 190 5.51 6.98 2.42
CA LEU A 190 4.26 6.25 2.55
C LEU A 190 3.06 7.19 2.49
N PHE A 191 2.18 6.94 1.53
CA PHE A 191 0.88 7.57 1.40
C PHE A 191 -0.23 6.57 1.73
N VAL A 192 -1.23 7.01 2.48
CA VAL A 192 -2.45 6.26 2.75
C VAL A 192 -3.66 7.20 2.73
N ASP A 193 -4.70 6.81 2.03
CA ASP A 193 -6.02 7.42 2.06
C ASP A 193 -7.06 6.32 2.29
N TRP A 194 -7.81 6.42 3.38
CA TRP A 194 -8.84 5.45 3.73
C TRP A 194 -10.08 6.14 4.26
N SER A 195 -11.20 5.91 3.59
CA SER A 195 -12.49 6.41 4.02
C SER A 195 -13.53 5.29 4.10
N ILE A 196 -14.41 5.41 5.10
CA ILE A 196 -15.63 4.61 5.23
C ILE A 196 -16.77 5.61 5.39
N ASN A 197 -17.80 5.47 4.56
CA ASN A 197 -18.99 6.32 4.65
C ASN A 197 -20.12 5.65 5.43
N ASN A 198 -21.17 6.42 5.70
CA ASN A 198 -22.31 6.02 6.53
C ASN A 198 -23.07 4.76 6.05
N ASN A 199 -22.90 4.36 4.79
CA ASN A 199 -23.49 3.15 4.21
C ASN A 199 -22.54 1.94 4.26
N LEU A 200 -21.40 2.07 4.97
CA LEU A 200 -20.30 1.11 5.02
C LEU A 200 -19.61 0.86 3.67
N ASN A 201 -19.84 1.74 2.68
CA ASN A 201 -18.98 1.75 1.51
C ASN A 201 -17.63 2.32 1.93
N PHE A 202 -16.55 1.74 1.41
CA PHE A 202 -15.21 2.18 1.73
C PHE A 202 -14.36 2.34 0.49
N GLU A 203 -13.40 3.25 0.58
CA GLU A 203 -12.32 3.43 -0.38
C GLU A 203 -11.02 3.43 0.38
N TYR A 204 -10.07 2.63 -0.08
CA TYR A 204 -8.76 2.47 0.53
C TYR A 204 -7.72 2.58 -0.57
N GLU A 205 -6.67 3.35 -0.33
CA GLU A 205 -5.52 3.48 -1.20
C GLU A 205 -4.27 3.59 -0.33
N SER A 206 -3.23 2.84 -0.70
CA SER A 206 -1.90 3.04 -0.13
C SER A 206 -0.83 2.93 -1.19
N LYS A 207 0.22 3.74 -1.04
CA LYS A 207 1.36 3.77 -1.94
C LYS A 207 2.64 3.96 -1.14
N PHE A 208 3.65 3.15 -1.43
CA PHE A 208 5.01 3.40 -0.99
C PHE A 208 5.87 3.78 -2.19
N SER A 209 6.56 4.91 -2.08
CA SER A 209 7.55 5.37 -3.06
C SER A 209 8.94 5.12 -2.49
N PHE A 210 9.72 4.28 -3.16
CA PHE A 210 11.10 3.97 -2.80
C PHE A 210 12.04 5.08 -3.29
N THR A 211 13.30 5.06 -2.85
CA THR A 211 14.31 6.05 -3.26
C THR A 211 14.77 5.90 -4.71
N ASP A 212 14.58 4.72 -5.29
CA ASP A 212 15.15 4.33 -6.58
C ASP A 212 14.09 4.38 -7.69
N ASP A 213 13.22 5.41 -7.64
CA ASP A 213 12.07 5.66 -8.53
C ASP A 213 10.98 4.57 -8.55
N TYR A 214 11.19 3.43 -7.89
CA TYR A 214 10.16 2.42 -7.73
C TYR A 214 9.00 2.91 -6.86
N SER A 215 7.79 2.47 -7.21
CA SER A 215 6.66 2.59 -6.30
C SER A 215 5.73 1.40 -6.39
N VAL A 216 5.14 1.07 -5.24
CA VAL A 216 4.15 0.01 -5.10
C VAL A 216 2.90 0.64 -4.54
N GLY A 217 1.73 0.29 -5.06
CA GLY A 217 0.49 0.72 -4.46
C GLY A 217 -0.66 -0.27 -4.66
N ILE A 218 -1.64 -0.14 -3.79
CA ILE A 218 -2.87 -0.91 -3.81
C ILE A 218 -4.06 0.03 -3.66
N LYS A 219 -5.19 -0.38 -4.23
CA LYS A 219 -6.46 0.31 -4.09
C LYS A 219 -7.59 -0.68 -3.95
N PHE A 220 -8.43 -0.48 -2.95
CA PHE A 220 -9.64 -1.25 -2.71
C PHE A 220 -10.84 -0.32 -2.61
N SER A 221 -11.94 -0.71 -3.22
CA SER A 221 -13.21 -0.03 -2.98
C SER A 221 -14.34 -1.04 -2.84
N HIS A 222 -15.32 -0.68 -2.01
CA HIS A 222 -16.53 -1.44 -1.81
C HIS A 222 -17.74 -0.50 -1.79
N GLY A 223 -18.74 -0.82 -2.61
CA GLY A 223 -20.03 -0.14 -2.66
C GLY A 223 -20.96 -0.84 -3.63
N ASP A 224 -21.47 -0.09 -4.62
CA ASP A 224 -22.20 -0.69 -5.76
C ASP A 224 -21.28 -1.51 -6.66
N THR A 225 -20.01 -1.08 -6.70
CA THR A 225 -18.88 -1.76 -7.31
C THR A 225 -17.92 -2.21 -6.22
N VAL A 226 -17.36 -3.39 -6.37
CA VAL A 226 -16.19 -3.84 -5.61
C VAL A 226 -14.98 -3.81 -6.56
N SER A 227 -13.90 -3.16 -6.17
CA SER A 227 -12.69 -3.09 -6.98
C SER A 227 -11.43 -3.39 -6.19
N TYR A 228 -10.49 -4.08 -6.83
CA TYR A 228 -9.15 -4.35 -6.35
C TYR A 228 -8.17 -3.89 -7.42
N ALA A 229 -7.14 -3.14 -7.04
CA ALA A 229 -6.06 -2.77 -7.94
C ALA A 229 -4.72 -2.89 -7.21
N TYR A 230 -3.73 -3.42 -7.91
CA TYR A 230 -2.35 -3.58 -7.47
C TYR A 230 -1.45 -3.00 -8.56
N ASN A 231 -0.41 -2.27 -8.18
CA ASN A 231 0.55 -1.75 -9.16
C ASN A 231 1.97 -1.66 -8.62
N LEU A 232 2.92 -1.91 -9.51
CA LEU A 232 4.35 -1.70 -9.33
C LEU A 232 4.85 -0.91 -10.53
N LYS A 233 5.46 0.25 -10.26
CA LYS A 233 5.99 1.18 -11.26
C LYS A 233 7.47 1.47 -11.04
N ASN A 234 8.15 1.90 -12.09
CA ASN A 234 9.45 2.57 -12.05
C ASN A 234 9.30 3.95 -12.70
N GLY A 235 9.31 5.01 -11.90
CA GLY A 235 8.88 6.33 -12.34
C GLY A 235 7.45 6.29 -12.89
N GLU A 236 7.28 6.66 -14.16
CA GLU A 236 6.00 6.61 -14.87
C GLU A 236 5.72 5.25 -15.52
N ASP A 237 6.73 4.39 -15.65
CA ASP A 237 6.61 3.11 -16.36
C ASP A 237 5.89 2.07 -15.48
N VAL A 238 4.81 1.50 -16.01
CA VAL A 238 4.09 0.41 -15.36
C VAL A 238 4.84 -0.90 -15.61
N LEU A 239 5.42 -1.47 -14.56
CA LEU A 239 6.05 -2.79 -14.63
C LEU A 239 5.02 -3.90 -14.41
N PHE A 240 4.10 -3.67 -13.46
CA PHE A 240 2.99 -4.56 -13.17
C PHE A 240 1.75 -3.75 -12.78
N LYS A 241 0.59 -4.15 -13.30
CA LYS A 241 -0.71 -3.66 -12.81
C LYS A 241 -1.72 -4.79 -12.87
N GLU A 242 -2.49 -4.98 -11.83
CA GLU A 242 -3.60 -5.94 -11.84
C GLU A 242 -4.84 -5.30 -11.25
N GLU A 243 -5.94 -5.36 -11.98
CA GLU A 243 -7.22 -4.76 -11.61
C GLU A 243 -8.34 -5.80 -11.75
N MET A 244 -9.18 -5.88 -10.73
CA MET A 244 -10.39 -6.69 -10.72
C MET A 244 -11.55 -5.82 -10.25
N GLN A 245 -12.62 -5.79 -11.04
CA GLN A 245 -13.83 -5.04 -10.73
C GLN A 245 -15.06 -5.93 -10.86
N PHE A 246 -15.92 -5.88 -9.85
CA PHE A 246 -17.23 -6.53 -9.85
C PHE A 246 -18.31 -5.47 -9.67
N THR A 247 -19.28 -5.44 -10.57
CA THR A 247 -20.45 -4.56 -10.45
C THR A 247 -21.66 -5.40 -10.07
N LYS A 248 -22.36 -5.02 -8.99
CA LYS A 248 -23.58 -5.70 -8.57
C LYS A 248 -24.63 -5.65 -9.69
N GLY A 249 -25.22 -6.81 -9.98
CA GLY A 249 -26.39 -6.90 -10.85
C GLY A 249 -27.66 -6.49 -10.11
N ASP A 250 -28.69 -6.13 -10.87
CA ASP A 250 -30.04 -5.83 -10.35
C ASP A 250 -31.06 -6.88 -10.87
N SER A 251 -32.36 -6.60 -10.73
CA SER A 251 -33.42 -7.51 -11.20
C SER A 251 -33.48 -7.67 -12.73
N THR A 252 -32.78 -6.81 -13.47
CA THR A 252 -32.77 -6.72 -14.93
C THR A 252 -31.39 -6.96 -15.54
N ASN A 253 -30.32 -6.71 -14.79
CA ASN A 253 -28.93 -6.79 -15.24
C ASN A 253 -28.16 -7.87 -14.48
N SER A 254 -27.50 -8.77 -15.21
CA SER A 254 -26.55 -9.71 -14.61
C SER A 254 -25.38 -8.98 -13.98
N ARG A 255 -24.77 -9.57 -12.95
CA ARG A 255 -23.49 -9.11 -12.40
C ARG A 255 -22.47 -8.96 -13.53
N ALA A 256 -21.78 -7.82 -13.57
CA ALA A 256 -20.71 -7.58 -14.51
C ALA A 256 -19.36 -7.71 -13.81
N TYR A 257 -18.34 -8.17 -14.53
CA TYR A 257 -16.97 -8.16 -14.04
C TYR A 257 -16.02 -7.69 -15.13
N GLU A 258 -14.91 -7.12 -14.70
CA GLU A 258 -13.75 -6.77 -15.53
C GLU A 258 -12.47 -7.17 -14.80
N TYR A 259 -11.57 -7.82 -15.52
CA TYR A 259 -10.22 -8.20 -15.09
C TYR A 259 -9.22 -7.61 -16.07
N LYS A 260 -8.17 -6.97 -15.55
CA LYS A 260 -7.04 -6.47 -16.34
C LYS A 260 -5.74 -6.85 -15.65
N LEU A 261 -4.81 -7.41 -16.41
CA LEU A 261 -3.45 -7.67 -15.96
C LEU A 261 -2.48 -7.07 -16.95
N THR A 262 -1.62 -6.17 -16.49
CA THR A 262 -0.58 -5.51 -17.25
C THR A 262 0.80 -5.96 -16.76
N ILE A 263 1.67 -6.36 -17.68
CA ILE A 263 3.09 -6.60 -17.45
C ILE A 263 3.85 -5.79 -18.50
N GLY A 264 4.43 -4.65 -18.11
CA GLY A 264 4.99 -3.70 -19.06
C GLY A 264 3.95 -3.18 -20.05
N ILE A 265 4.22 -3.34 -21.34
CA ILE A 265 3.33 -2.91 -22.44
C ILE A 265 2.25 -3.94 -22.80
N ILE A 266 2.22 -5.10 -22.13
CA ILE A 266 1.29 -6.19 -22.44
C ILE A 266 0.12 -6.11 -21.46
N GLU A 267 -1.10 -6.03 -21.98
CA GLU A 267 -2.33 -6.00 -21.20
C GLU A 267 -3.21 -7.21 -21.57
N ILE A 268 -3.67 -7.95 -20.56
CA ILE A 268 -4.59 -9.08 -20.68
C ILE A 268 -5.92 -8.66 -20.05
N VAL A 269 -6.99 -8.65 -20.84
CA VAL A 269 -8.30 -8.17 -20.43
C VAL A 269 -9.35 -9.27 -20.54
N LYS A 270 -10.22 -9.39 -19.54
CA LYS A 270 -11.45 -10.19 -19.60
C LYS A 270 -12.59 -9.43 -18.98
N ASN A 271 -13.73 -9.40 -19.65
CA ASN A 271 -14.95 -8.85 -19.09
C ASN A 271 -16.10 -9.85 -19.21
N SER A 272 -17.20 -9.55 -18.51
CA SER A 272 -18.42 -10.38 -18.52
C SER A 272 -19.11 -10.51 -19.88
N THR A 273 -18.83 -9.64 -20.84
CA THR A 273 -19.45 -9.64 -22.19
C THR A 273 -18.65 -10.40 -23.24
N SER A 274 -17.38 -10.72 -22.96
CA SER A 274 -16.51 -11.47 -23.86
C SER A 274 -16.45 -12.94 -23.44
N ASP A 275 -16.49 -13.86 -24.39
CA ASP A 275 -16.31 -15.29 -24.10
C ASP A 275 -14.83 -15.63 -23.81
N SER A 276 -13.90 -14.89 -24.41
CA SER A 276 -12.46 -15.10 -24.29
C SER A 276 -11.74 -13.92 -23.64
N TYR A 277 -10.51 -14.14 -23.19
CA TYR A 277 -9.58 -13.06 -22.88
C TYR A 277 -9.13 -12.37 -24.17
N MET A 278 -8.74 -11.12 -24.05
CA MET A 278 -8.09 -10.33 -25.09
C MET A 278 -6.69 -9.96 -24.63
N VAL A 279 -5.73 -9.98 -25.54
CA VAL A 279 -4.35 -9.58 -25.26
C VAL A 279 -4.01 -8.38 -26.11
N TYR A 280 -3.51 -7.32 -25.49
CA TYR A 280 -3.05 -6.11 -26.14
C TYR A 280 -1.57 -5.96 -25.91
N ARG A 281 -0.85 -5.49 -26.93
CA ARG A 281 0.55 -5.08 -26.84
C ARG A 281 0.66 -3.64 -27.30
N ASP A 282 1.12 -2.75 -26.40
CA ASP A 282 1.13 -1.30 -26.62
C ASP A 282 -0.23 -0.80 -27.14
N GLY A 283 -1.30 -1.34 -26.55
CA GLY A 283 -2.66 -0.98 -26.89
C GLY A 283 -3.23 -1.60 -28.19
N VAL A 284 -2.44 -2.36 -28.95
CA VAL A 284 -2.90 -3.05 -30.17
C VAL A 284 -3.33 -4.47 -29.84
N LEU A 285 -4.53 -4.88 -30.27
CA LEU A 285 -5.04 -6.24 -30.07
C LEU A 285 -4.15 -7.26 -30.81
N GLU A 286 -3.68 -8.27 -30.10
CA GLU A 286 -2.90 -9.39 -30.63
C GLU A 286 -3.85 -10.52 -31.03
N GLU A 287 -4.06 -10.69 -32.34
CA GLU A 287 -4.93 -11.74 -32.87
C GLU A 287 -4.31 -13.14 -32.70
N GLY A 288 -5.16 -14.14 -32.46
CA GLY A 288 -4.73 -15.54 -32.37
C GLY A 288 -4.15 -15.98 -31.02
N ALA A 289 -3.93 -15.06 -30.08
CA ALA A 289 -3.56 -15.42 -28.71
C ALA A 289 -4.76 -16.02 -27.95
N VAL A 290 -4.54 -17.15 -27.27
CA VAL A 290 -5.53 -17.84 -26.44
C VAL A 290 -5.05 -17.88 -25.00
N ILE A 291 -5.91 -17.47 -24.06
CA ILE A 291 -5.61 -17.51 -22.62
C ILE A 291 -6.49 -18.55 -21.94
N GLU A 292 -5.84 -19.45 -21.20
CA GLU A 292 -6.47 -20.44 -20.32
C GLU A 292 -6.15 -20.11 -18.86
N VAL A 293 -7.16 -20.18 -17.99
CA VAL A 293 -6.97 -20.09 -16.53
C VAL A 293 -6.67 -21.49 -16.02
N ILE A 294 -5.42 -21.76 -15.66
CA ILE A 294 -4.96 -23.12 -15.30
C ILE A 294 -4.89 -23.36 -13.79
N ASN A 295 -4.99 -22.30 -13.00
CA ASN A 295 -5.15 -22.38 -11.57
C ASN A 295 -6.15 -21.32 -11.14
N ASN A 296 -7.16 -21.73 -10.38
CA ASN A 296 -8.11 -20.87 -9.71
C ASN A 296 -8.37 -21.57 -8.38
N SER A 297 -7.85 -21.04 -7.29
CA SER A 297 -7.80 -21.78 -6.02
C SER A 297 -9.19 -22.10 -5.45
N GLY A 298 -10.28 -21.52 -5.98
CA GLY A 298 -11.67 -21.98 -5.81
C GLY A 298 -12.25 -21.88 -4.39
N GLU A 299 -11.40 -21.82 -3.38
CA GLU A 299 -11.69 -21.71 -1.94
C GLU A 299 -11.41 -20.31 -1.39
N SER A 300 -11.11 -19.37 -2.26
CA SER A 300 -10.47 -18.11 -1.90
C SER A 300 -11.47 -16.95 -1.95
N THR A 301 -11.24 -15.91 -1.14
CA THR A 301 -12.11 -14.73 -1.07
C THR A 301 -12.08 -13.95 -2.40
N GLU A 302 -12.99 -13.01 -2.64
CA GLU A 302 -13.00 -12.20 -3.88
C GLU A 302 -11.65 -11.48 -4.15
N ALA A 303 -10.85 -11.23 -3.10
CA ALA A 303 -9.50 -10.65 -3.15
C ALA A 303 -8.37 -11.66 -3.45
N ASP A 304 -8.68 -12.95 -3.45
CA ASP A 304 -7.76 -14.05 -3.73
C ASP A 304 -8.06 -14.66 -5.11
N ALA A 305 -8.71 -13.90 -6.00
CA ALA A 305 -8.93 -14.25 -7.40
C ALA A 305 -7.86 -13.65 -8.33
N VAL A 306 -6.86 -12.95 -7.78
CA VAL A 306 -5.83 -12.20 -8.52
C VAL A 306 -4.49 -12.94 -8.61
N PHE A 307 -3.73 -12.68 -9.66
CA PHE A 307 -2.46 -13.31 -10.01
C PHE A 307 -1.36 -12.97 -9.01
N CYS A 308 -1.24 -11.71 -8.61
CA CYS A 308 -0.23 -11.23 -7.67
C CYS A 308 -0.33 -11.87 -6.27
N ARG A 309 -1.53 -12.32 -5.89
CA ARG A 309 -1.79 -13.03 -4.63
C ARG A 309 -1.93 -14.54 -4.80
N LYS A 310 -1.48 -15.08 -5.94
CA LYS A 310 -1.49 -16.51 -6.28
C LYS A 310 -2.88 -17.15 -6.33
N GLY A 311 -3.91 -16.33 -6.44
CA GLY A 311 -5.30 -16.73 -6.59
C GLY A 311 -5.61 -17.36 -7.94
N ARG A 312 -4.89 -16.89 -8.96
CA ARG A 312 -5.00 -17.39 -10.32
C ARG A 312 -3.66 -17.55 -11.01
N ASP A 313 -3.67 -18.32 -12.08
CA ASP A 313 -2.56 -18.39 -13.03
C ASP A 313 -3.08 -18.48 -14.48
N LEU A 314 -2.30 -17.95 -15.42
CA LEU A 314 -2.65 -17.84 -16.82
C LEU A 314 -1.64 -18.59 -17.68
N LYS A 315 -2.17 -19.44 -18.55
CA LYS A 315 -1.45 -20.06 -19.65
C LYS A 315 -1.82 -19.32 -20.93
N ILE A 316 -0.82 -18.90 -21.68
CA ILE A 316 -0.94 -18.14 -22.92
C ILE A 316 -0.43 -19.02 -24.04
N THR A 317 -1.28 -19.29 -25.04
CA THR A 317 -0.89 -19.88 -26.31
C THR A 317 -0.89 -18.78 -27.36
N PHE A 318 0.26 -18.51 -27.96
CA PHE A 318 0.43 -17.46 -28.96
C PHE A 318 0.04 -17.93 -30.37
N ALA A 319 -0.05 -17.00 -31.32
CA ALA A 319 -0.44 -17.29 -32.70
C ALA A 319 0.53 -18.22 -33.45
N ASP A 320 1.76 -18.36 -32.96
CA ASP A 320 2.79 -19.27 -33.50
C ASP A 320 2.83 -20.63 -32.77
N ASP A 321 1.78 -20.95 -32.00
CA ASP A 321 1.63 -22.13 -31.15
C ASP A 321 2.64 -22.23 -29.99
N SER A 322 3.47 -21.21 -29.76
CA SER A 322 4.30 -21.15 -28.55
C SER A 322 3.41 -20.97 -27.32
N VAL A 323 3.84 -21.52 -26.18
CA VAL A 323 3.06 -21.55 -24.94
C VAL A 323 3.91 -21.02 -23.79
N VAL A 324 3.32 -20.13 -22.99
CA VAL A 324 3.90 -19.63 -21.75
C VAL A 324 2.90 -19.78 -20.61
N VAL A 325 3.39 -20.19 -19.44
CA VAL A 325 2.67 -20.07 -18.18
C VAL A 325 3.26 -18.90 -17.41
N LEU A 326 2.43 -17.92 -17.04
CA LEU A 326 2.91 -16.67 -16.43
C LEU A 326 3.65 -16.93 -15.11
N SER A 327 3.16 -17.84 -14.28
CA SER A 327 3.83 -18.16 -13.02
C SER A 327 5.20 -18.82 -13.21
N GLU A 328 5.35 -19.68 -14.21
CA GLU A 328 6.63 -20.31 -14.57
C GLU A 328 7.62 -19.26 -15.10
N LEU A 329 7.11 -18.30 -15.88
CA LEU A 329 7.92 -17.26 -16.47
C LEU A 329 8.48 -16.28 -15.42
N LEU A 330 7.68 -15.88 -14.42
CA LEU A 330 8.13 -15.03 -13.32
C LEU A 330 8.94 -15.80 -12.26
N GLY A 331 8.70 -17.10 -12.14
CA GLY A 331 9.29 -17.94 -11.11
C GLY A 331 8.64 -17.76 -9.74
N GLN A 332 8.74 -18.79 -8.90
CA GLN A 332 8.08 -18.81 -7.59
C GLN A 332 8.62 -17.73 -6.63
N ASP A 333 9.93 -17.47 -6.64
CA ASP A 333 10.58 -16.50 -5.76
C ASP A 333 10.06 -15.07 -6.00
N THR A 334 10.02 -14.61 -7.26
CA THR A 334 9.41 -13.32 -7.63
C THR A 334 7.97 -13.23 -7.16
N ARG A 335 7.19 -14.30 -7.34
CA ARG A 335 5.77 -14.32 -6.93
C ARG A 335 5.58 -14.27 -5.42
N ASP A 336 6.47 -14.91 -4.66
CA ASP A 336 6.45 -14.88 -3.19
C ASP A 336 6.73 -13.47 -2.69
N LYS A 337 7.78 -12.84 -3.23
CA LYS A 337 8.15 -11.45 -2.93
C LYS A 337 7.06 -10.46 -3.33
N MET A 338 6.46 -10.58 -4.52
CA MET A 338 5.34 -9.72 -4.93
C MET A 338 4.14 -9.86 -3.99
N ALA A 339 3.80 -11.08 -3.58
CA ALA A 339 2.69 -11.30 -2.65
C ALA A 339 2.96 -10.65 -1.28
N GLU A 340 4.18 -10.72 -0.78
CA GLU A 340 4.62 -10.06 0.46
C GLU A 340 4.56 -8.53 0.32
N ILE A 341 5.16 -7.97 -0.74
CA ILE A 341 5.13 -6.55 -1.07
C ILE A 341 3.68 -6.03 -1.04
N PHE A 342 2.77 -6.64 -1.81
CA PHE A 342 1.39 -6.14 -1.90
C PHE A 342 0.57 -6.37 -0.62
N SER A 343 0.82 -7.44 0.14
CA SER A 343 0.11 -7.67 1.41
C SER A 343 0.51 -6.64 2.46
N SER A 344 1.81 -6.29 2.51
CA SER A 344 2.35 -5.30 3.44
C SER A 344 1.72 -3.91 3.28
N MET A 345 1.34 -3.55 2.05
CA MET A 345 0.67 -2.29 1.76
C MET A 345 -0.74 -2.20 2.35
N TYR A 346 -1.40 -3.34 2.63
CA TYR A 346 -2.73 -3.38 3.25
C TYR A 346 -2.65 -3.42 4.78
N ASP A 347 -1.71 -4.18 5.33
CA ASP A 347 -1.64 -4.45 6.77
C ASP A 347 -1.33 -3.19 7.59
N MET A 348 -0.65 -2.21 7.00
CA MET A 348 -0.35 -0.90 7.61
C MET A 348 0.29 -1.00 9.00
N TYR A 349 1.03 -2.08 9.27
CA TYR A 349 1.52 -2.39 10.62
C TYR A 349 2.29 -1.22 11.24
N PHE A 350 3.29 -0.71 10.52
CA PHE A 350 4.08 0.44 10.94
C PHE A 350 3.23 1.70 11.22
N VAL A 351 2.24 1.99 10.36
CA VAL A 351 1.36 3.15 10.54
C VAL A 351 0.50 3.02 11.79
N ASN A 352 -0.13 1.85 11.97
CA ASN A 352 -1.05 1.60 13.07
C ASN A 352 -0.34 1.59 14.42
N HIS A 353 0.86 1.02 14.47
CA HIS A 353 1.55 0.78 15.73
C HIS A 353 2.62 1.81 16.08
N VAL A 354 3.11 2.59 15.12
CA VAL A 354 4.07 3.69 15.34
C VAL A 354 3.40 5.03 15.11
N VAL A 355 3.10 5.38 13.87
CA VAL A 355 2.67 6.74 13.50
C VAL A 355 1.41 7.16 14.25
N ASN A 356 0.36 6.36 14.18
CA ASN A 356 -0.92 6.66 14.84
C ASN A 356 -0.78 6.68 16.35
N LYS A 357 -0.02 5.74 16.92
CA LYS A 357 0.17 5.66 18.37
C LYS A 357 0.87 6.92 18.91
N VAL A 358 1.94 7.37 18.25
CA VAL A 358 2.67 8.58 18.64
C VAL A 358 1.83 9.84 18.38
N ALA A 359 1.04 9.88 17.30
CA ALA A 359 0.14 11.01 17.03
C ALA A 359 -0.90 11.19 18.14
N HIS A 360 -1.45 10.09 18.68
CA HIS A 360 -2.37 10.16 19.81
C HIS A 360 -1.68 10.68 21.08
N GLU A 361 -0.44 10.28 21.35
CA GLU A 361 0.33 10.85 22.45
C GLU A 361 0.58 12.34 22.27
N ALA A 362 1.03 12.75 21.07
CA ALA A 362 1.25 14.14 20.73
C ALA A 362 -0.02 14.99 20.95
N TYR A 363 -1.17 14.49 20.49
CA TYR A 363 -2.46 15.13 20.69
C TYR A 363 -2.77 15.39 22.17
N TYR A 364 -2.66 14.36 23.03
CA TYR A 364 -2.92 14.52 24.46
C TYR A 364 -1.87 15.40 25.17
N MET A 365 -0.60 15.30 24.78
CA MET A 365 0.47 16.17 25.29
C MET A 365 0.20 17.65 24.98
N ASN A 366 -0.20 17.95 23.74
CA ASN A 366 -0.48 19.32 23.30
C ASN A 366 -1.73 19.90 24.00
N GLN A 367 -2.74 19.08 24.31
CA GLN A 367 -3.89 19.51 25.10
C GLN A 367 -3.59 19.73 26.59
N ALA A 368 -2.65 18.97 27.16
CA ALA A 368 -2.26 19.11 28.56
C ALA A 368 -1.44 20.39 28.83
N GLY A 369 -0.80 20.94 27.80
CA GLY A 369 0.02 22.17 27.82
C GLY A 369 -0.74 23.46 27.50
N SER A 370 -1.99 23.37 26.99
CA SER A 370 -2.94 24.49 26.86
C SER A 370 -3.74 24.69 28.15
#